data_AF-A0A9X2E5P8-F1
#
_entry.id   AF-A0A9X2E5P8-F1
#
_cell.length_a   1.000
_cell.length_b   1.000
_cell.length_c   1.000
_cell.angle_alpha   90.00
_cell.angle_beta   90.00
_cell.angle_gamma   90.00
#
_symmetry.space_group_name_H-M   'P 1'
#
loop_
_entity.id
_entity.type
_entity.pdbx_description
1 polymer ?
#
loop_
_entity_poly.entity_id
_entity_poly.type
_entity_poly.pdbx_seq_one_letter_code
_entity_poly.pdbx_strand_id
1 'polypeptide(L)'
;MSGVLRLLRQWWREGVDYDWMSQAIASHSLLGAAKFAVGSGGVLTLIVNSAALSAPSGPQYHVSPVVVWLLSATALAWLVRWWVFPWPTAGESLALFAACDVIVTAVCMLNPSPVGRTFGLVLLAITGMHLCVFHTPKVVAAHTIWSLATVAAVSAPLVRAGDTAAAAVVVATMAAAIAVPPALQFGYWLFRRDMLSDPLTALLSRRGLEYQASVTFERAEPDPICVMVIDLDRFKSVNDTLGHPAGDQVLIHTAERLRATAPRDSIVARIGGEEFAVVARLPPASAVETADRLRRAIAEPIAEPMAAVSITASIGMAAAVSGPPATLDDLIHRADRAMYRAKQRGGDSVVVANDFSIQSS
;
A
#
# COMPACT_ATOMS: atom_id res chain seq x y z
N MET A 1 -15.32 19.27 12.02
CA MET A 1 -14.68 18.87 10.75
C MET A 1 -15.13 17.44 10.44
N SER A 2 -15.85 17.22 9.33
CA SER A 2 -16.48 15.92 9.03
C SER A 2 -15.45 14.77 8.95
N GLY A 3 -15.86 13.55 9.27
CA GLY A 3 -14.99 12.35 9.23
C GLY A 3 -14.29 12.15 7.88
N VAL A 4 -15.01 12.40 6.79
CA VAL A 4 -14.50 12.31 5.41
C VAL A 4 -13.32 13.26 5.16
N LEU A 5 -13.39 14.51 5.64
CA LEU A 5 -12.29 15.48 5.46
C LEU A 5 -11.00 15.06 6.18
N ARG A 6 -11.12 14.34 7.31
CA ARG A 6 -9.94 13.76 7.99
C ARG A 6 -9.32 12.64 7.18
N LEU A 7 -10.14 11.74 6.61
CA LEU A 7 -9.66 10.65 5.76
C LEU A 7 -8.95 11.18 4.50
N LEU A 8 -9.54 12.16 3.81
CA LEU A 8 -8.92 12.77 2.64
C LEU A 8 -7.59 13.44 2.96
N ARG A 9 -7.46 14.11 4.11
CA ARG A 9 -6.19 14.69 4.56
C ARG A 9 -5.12 13.66 4.87
N GLN A 10 -5.51 12.51 5.41
CA GLN A 10 -4.58 11.41 5.70
C GLN A 10 -4.10 10.78 4.39
N TRP A 11 -5.02 10.40 3.51
CA TRP A 11 -4.70 9.90 2.17
C TRP A 11 -3.75 10.85 1.43
N TRP A 12 -4.03 12.15 1.40
CA TRP A 12 -3.18 13.14 0.73
C TRP A 12 -1.74 13.23 1.26
N ARG A 13 -1.53 12.88 2.53
CA ARG A 13 -0.22 12.91 3.20
C ARG A 13 0.53 11.59 3.11
N GLU A 14 -0.13 10.52 2.68
CA GLU A 14 0.48 9.21 2.59
C GLU A 14 1.58 9.19 1.51
N GLY A 15 2.73 8.59 1.86
CA GLY A 15 3.72 8.19 0.88
C GLY A 15 3.27 6.91 0.18
N VAL A 16 3.74 6.71 -1.06
CA VAL A 16 3.61 5.42 -1.74
C VAL A 16 5.01 4.83 -1.83
N ASP A 17 5.16 3.61 -1.33
CA ASP A 17 6.38 2.85 -1.48
C ASP A 17 6.39 2.18 -2.86
N TYR A 18 6.95 2.92 -3.82
CA TYR A 18 7.08 2.48 -5.20
C TYR A 18 7.88 1.18 -5.31
N ASP A 19 8.96 1.08 -4.55
CA ASP A 19 9.89 -0.04 -4.63
C ASP A 19 9.24 -1.30 -4.07
N TRP A 20 8.55 -1.20 -2.93
CA TRP A 20 7.76 -2.30 -2.38
C TRP A 20 6.72 -2.81 -3.39
N MET A 21 6.00 -1.90 -4.07
CA MET A 21 4.98 -2.31 -5.04
C MET A 21 5.61 -3.05 -6.23
N SER A 22 6.74 -2.55 -6.73
CA SER A 22 7.46 -3.19 -7.84
C SER A 22 8.00 -4.57 -7.45
N GLN A 23 8.50 -4.71 -6.21
CA GLN A 23 8.99 -5.97 -5.66
C GLN A 23 7.85 -6.97 -5.41
N ALA A 24 6.69 -6.49 -4.95
CA ALA A 24 5.50 -7.32 -4.77
C ALA A 24 5.01 -7.91 -6.12
N ILE A 25 5.02 -7.12 -7.18
CA ILE A 25 4.68 -7.64 -8.52
C ILE A 25 5.71 -8.68 -8.99
N ALA A 26 6.99 -8.45 -8.70
CA ALA A 26 8.06 -9.39 -9.02
C ALA A 26 7.97 -10.70 -8.23
N SER A 27 7.65 -10.65 -6.94
CA SER A 27 7.53 -11.83 -6.08
C SER A 27 6.38 -12.75 -6.50
N HIS A 28 5.30 -12.19 -7.05
CA HIS A 28 4.19 -12.94 -7.63
C HIS A 28 4.45 -13.42 -9.07
N SER A 29 5.66 -13.25 -9.61
CA SER A 29 6.01 -13.59 -11.00
C SER A 29 5.17 -12.87 -12.06
N LEU A 30 4.56 -11.73 -11.69
CA LEU A 30 3.70 -10.93 -12.56
C LEU A 30 4.46 -9.83 -13.31
N LEU A 31 5.76 -9.67 -13.06
CA LEU A 31 6.57 -8.61 -13.67
C LEU A 31 6.53 -8.64 -15.19
N GLY A 32 6.63 -9.83 -15.80
CA GLY A 32 6.54 -9.99 -17.25
C GLY A 32 5.18 -9.55 -17.81
N ALA A 33 4.09 -9.93 -17.14
CA ALA A 33 2.74 -9.54 -17.53
C ALA A 33 2.52 -8.02 -17.39
N ALA A 34 3.02 -7.41 -16.32
CA ALA A 34 2.95 -5.97 -16.10
C ALA A 34 3.73 -5.19 -17.18
N LYS A 35 4.97 -5.61 -17.48
CA LYS A 35 5.79 -5.04 -18.57
C LYS A 35 5.11 -5.18 -19.92
N PHE A 36 4.52 -6.34 -20.20
CA PHE A 36 3.77 -6.58 -21.42
C PHE A 36 2.58 -5.63 -21.55
N ALA A 37 1.76 -5.54 -20.50
CA ALA A 37 0.58 -4.69 -20.45
C ALA A 37 0.94 -3.21 -20.68
N VAL A 38 1.92 -2.66 -19.94
CA VAL A 38 2.32 -1.24 -20.10
C VAL A 38 2.96 -0.99 -21.46
N GLY A 39 3.82 -1.90 -21.93
CA GLY A 39 4.45 -1.77 -23.24
C GLY A 39 3.45 -1.81 -24.39
N SER A 40 2.36 -2.59 -24.28
CA SER A 40 1.33 -2.73 -25.33
C SER A 40 0.69 -1.40 -25.77
N GLY A 41 0.70 -0.37 -24.92
CA GLY A 41 0.29 0.99 -25.29
C GLY A 41 1.08 1.57 -26.48
N GLY A 42 2.35 1.18 -26.64
CA GLY A 42 3.17 1.54 -27.79
C GLY A 42 2.72 0.83 -29.08
N VAL A 43 2.36 -0.47 -29.01
CA VAL A 43 1.79 -1.20 -30.17
C VAL A 43 0.50 -0.53 -30.62
N LEU A 44 -0.38 -0.26 -29.66
CA LEU A 44 -1.66 0.38 -29.92
C LEU A 44 -1.47 1.75 -30.61
N THR A 45 -0.54 2.57 -30.12
CA THR A 45 -0.19 3.87 -30.72
C THR A 45 0.34 3.72 -32.14
N LEU A 46 1.18 2.72 -32.41
CA LEU A 46 1.69 2.44 -33.77
C LEU A 46 0.58 2.03 -34.74
N ILE A 47 -0.38 1.21 -34.29
CA ILE A 47 -1.54 0.79 -35.11
C ILE A 47 -2.35 2.02 -35.49
N VAL A 48 -2.65 2.90 -34.54
CA VAL A 48 -3.42 4.14 -34.80
C VAL A 48 -2.68 5.09 -35.73
N ASN A 49 -1.38 5.30 -35.51
CA ASN A 49 -0.58 6.17 -36.39
C ASN A 49 -0.52 5.63 -37.82
N SER A 50 -0.38 4.30 -37.98
CA SER A 50 -0.37 3.65 -39.29
C SER A 50 -1.72 3.81 -40.00
N ALA A 51 -2.82 3.57 -39.29
CA ALA A 51 -4.17 3.77 -39.82
C ALA A 51 -4.41 5.24 -40.22
N ALA A 52 -3.91 6.20 -39.44
CA ALA A 52 -4.01 7.63 -39.75
C ALA A 52 -3.24 8.02 -41.02
N LEU A 53 -2.06 7.44 -41.27
CA LEU A 53 -1.28 7.67 -42.50
C LEU A 53 -1.93 7.03 -43.74
N SER A 54 -2.61 5.91 -43.58
CA SER A 54 -3.27 5.19 -44.68
C SER A 54 -4.68 5.69 -44.99
N ALA A 55 -5.29 6.50 -44.12
CA ALA A 55 -6.63 7.02 -44.34
C ALA A 55 -6.67 8.02 -45.52
N PRO A 56 -7.69 7.99 -46.40
CA PRO A 56 -7.88 8.99 -47.45
C PRO A 56 -8.10 10.41 -46.90
N SER A 57 -8.68 10.48 -45.69
CA SER A 57 -8.79 11.67 -44.85
C SER A 57 -7.59 11.84 -43.91
N GLY A 58 -6.46 11.19 -44.23
CA GLY A 58 -5.20 11.24 -43.47
C GLY A 58 -4.67 12.66 -43.37
N PRO A 59 -3.49 12.90 -42.77
CA PRO A 59 -3.03 14.24 -42.43
C PRO A 59 -2.91 15.16 -43.66
N GLN A 60 -4.00 15.86 -44.00
CA GLN A 60 -4.07 16.82 -45.10
C GLN A 60 -3.46 18.13 -44.60
N TYR A 61 -2.28 18.48 -45.12
CA TYR A 61 -1.53 19.75 -45.04
C TYR A 61 -1.27 20.40 -43.66
N HIS A 62 -2.03 20.11 -42.60
CA HIS A 62 -1.94 20.76 -41.28
C HIS A 62 -1.17 19.95 -40.24
N VAL A 63 -1.01 18.64 -40.45
CA VAL A 63 -0.12 17.79 -39.64
C VAL A 63 0.95 17.26 -40.56
N SER A 64 2.19 17.70 -40.37
CA SER A 64 3.30 17.19 -41.17
C SER A 64 3.44 15.69 -40.93
N PRO A 65 3.61 14.84 -41.97
CA PRO A 65 3.98 13.43 -41.81
C PRO A 65 5.14 13.23 -40.82
N VAL A 66 6.04 14.21 -40.72
CA VAL A 66 7.14 14.27 -39.74
C VAL A 66 6.62 14.11 -38.30
N VAL A 67 5.50 14.74 -37.93
CA VAL A 67 4.91 14.61 -36.60
C VAL A 67 4.47 13.17 -36.34
N VAL A 68 3.79 12.54 -37.31
CA VAL A 68 3.34 11.15 -37.16
C VAL A 68 4.52 10.18 -37.09
N TRP A 69 5.60 10.43 -37.84
CA TRP A 69 6.85 9.68 -37.74
C TRP A 69 7.50 9.82 -36.36
N LEU A 70 7.58 11.04 -35.81
CA LEU A 70 8.14 11.28 -34.48
C LEU A 70 7.32 10.57 -33.39
N LEU A 71 5.99 10.61 -33.48
CA LEU A 71 5.10 9.89 -32.58
C LEU A 71 5.28 8.37 -32.67
N SER A 72 5.46 7.85 -33.88
CA SER A 72 5.70 6.42 -34.12
C SER A 72 7.07 5.99 -33.59
N ALA A 73 8.12 6.80 -33.79
CA ALA A 73 9.43 6.55 -33.21
C ALA A 73 9.38 6.54 -31.67
N THR A 74 8.59 7.44 -31.08
CA THR A 74 8.39 7.50 -29.63
C THR A 74 7.63 6.28 -29.10
N ALA A 75 6.59 5.82 -29.82
CA ALA A 75 5.87 4.60 -29.49
C ALA A 75 6.75 3.34 -29.59
N LEU A 76 7.67 3.30 -30.55
CA LEU A 76 8.66 2.22 -30.65
C LEU A 76 9.67 2.29 -29.49
N ALA A 77 10.15 3.48 -29.14
CA ALA A 77 11.02 3.67 -27.98
C ALA A 77 10.32 3.24 -26.68
N TRP A 78 9.01 3.47 -26.54
CA TRP A 78 8.19 3.00 -25.43
C TRP A 78 8.17 1.47 -25.34
N LEU A 79 7.92 0.78 -26.46
CA LEU A 79 7.95 -0.68 -26.53
C LEU A 79 9.29 -1.24 -26.08
N VAL A 80 10.37 -0.69 -26.63
CA VAL A 80 11.73 -1.09 -26.29
C VAL A 80 12.00 -0.84 -24.80
N ARG A 81 11.61 0.34 -24.27
CA ARG A 81 11.78 0.69 -22.85
C ARG A 81 11.12 -0.32 -21.94
N TRP A 82 9.89 -0.76 -22.24
CA TRP A 82 9.13 -1.63 -21.36
C TRP A 82 9.41 -3.11 -21.55
N TRP A 83 9.72 -3.58 -22.77
CA TRP A 83 9.92 -5.02 -23.00
C TRP A 83 11.37 -5.45 -22.83
N VAL A 84 12.34 -4.56 -23.07
CA VAL A 84 13.77 -4.89 -23.01
C VAL A 84 14.40 -4.51 -21.67
N PHE A 85 14.16 -3.29 -21.19
CA PHE A 85 14.86 -2.79 -20.01
C PHE A 85 14.23 -3.24 -18.68
N PRO A 86 14.96 -3.14 -17.55
CA PRO A 86 14.41 -3.39 -16.22
C PRO A 86 13.23 -2.47 -15.89
N TRP A 87 12.48 -2.85 -14.85
CA TRP A 87 11.42 -2.00 -14.32
C TRP A 87 11.98 -0.63 -13.93
N PRO A 88 11.34 0.50 -14.30
CA PRO A 88 11.86 1.82 -14.02
C PRO A 88 11.91 2.13 -12.53
N THR A 89 12.89 2.94 -12.12
CA THR A 89 12.88 3.59 -10.80
C THR A 89 11.71 4.55 -10.68
N ALA A 90 11.36 4.97 -9.47
CA ALA A 90 10.26 5.92 -9.24
C ALA A 90 10.42 7.21 -10.06
N GLY A 91 11.64 7.78 -10.10
CA GLY A 91 11.95 8.99 -10.86
C GLY A 91 11.82 8.78 -12.38
N GLU A 92 12.35 7.67 -12.89
CA GLU A 92 12.21 7.32 -14.31
C GLU A 92 10.76 7.11 -14.72
N SER A 93 9.98 6.39 -13.91
CA SER A 93 8.56 6.16 -14.16
C SER A 93 7.81 7.49 -14.22
N LEU A 94 8.06 8.39 -13.26
CA LEU A 94 7.42 9.70 -13.24
C LEU A 94 7.77 10.51 -14.49
N ALA A 95 9.05 10.54 -14.89
CA ALA A 95 9.48 11.25 -16.09
C ALA A 95 8.86 10.68 -17.37
N LEU A 96 8.82 9.35 -17.50
CA LEU A 96 8.24 8.65 -18.64
C LEU A 96 6.75 8.97 -18.79
N PHE A 97 5.98 8.90 -17.70
CA PHE A 97 4.54 9.15 -17.77
C PHE A 97 4.17 10.63 -17.85
N ALA A 98 4.99 11.54 -17.30
CA ALA A 98 4.87 12.97 -17.57
C ALA A 98 5.12 13.29 -19.05
N ALA A 99 6.11 12.65 -19.67
CA ALA A 99 6.34 12.75 -21.11
C ALA A 99 5.15 12.20 -21.90
N CYS A 100 4.56 11.06 -21.48
CA CYS A 100 3.34 10.53 -22.10
C CYS A 100 2.20 11.55 -22.07
N ASP A 101 1.95 12.22 -20.94
CA ASP A 101 0.89 13.23 -20.84
C ASP A 101 1.08 14.36 -21.86
N VAL A 102 2.31 14.86 -22.02
CA VAL A 102 2.65 15.89 -23.01
C VAL A 102 2.48 15.38 -24.44
N ILE A 103 3.05 14.22 -24.77
CA ILE A 103 3.02 13.64 -26.11
C ILE A 103 1.58 13.33 -26.53
N VAL A 104 0.81 12.68 -25.67
CA VAL A 104 -0.58 12.32 -25.92
C VAL A 104 -1.44 13.58 -26.10
N THR A 105 -1.20 14.62 -25.29
CA THR A 105 -1.88 15.91 -25.46
C THR A 105 -1.55 16.55 -26.80
N ALA A 106 -0.28 16.55 -27.20
CA ALA A 106 0.13 17.04 -28.52
C ALA A 106 -0.52 16.24 -29.65
N VAL A 107 -0.59 14.90 -29.53
CA VAL A 107 -1.30 14.04 -30.48
C VAL A 107 -2.77 14.44 -30.59
N CYS A 108 -3.45 14.67 -29.46
CA CYS A 108 -4.85 15.10 -29.45
C CYS A 108 -5.04 16.47 -30.13
N MET A 109 -4.13 17.42 -29.90
CA MET A 109 -4.21 18.77 -30.46
C MET A 109 -3.91 18.80 -31.95
N LEU A 110 -2.94 18.01 -32.39
CA LEU A 110 -2.50 18.01 -33.78
C LEU A 110 -3.42 17.18 -34.66
N ASN A 111 -4.12 16.17 -34.14
CA ASN A 111 -5.00 15.35 -34.96
C ASN A 111 -6.18 16.15 -35.56
N PRO A 112 -6.36 16.13 -36.90
CA PRO A 112 -7.45 16.83 -37.55
C PRO A 112 -8.78 16.08 -37.41
N SER A 113 -8.74 14.75 -37.28
CA SER A 113 -9.93 13.92 -37.14
C SER A 113 -10.44 13.94 -35.68
N PRO A 114 -11.74 14.19 -35.44
CA PRO A 114 -12.33 14.11 -34.10
C PRO A 114 -12.09 12.74 -33.44
N VAL A 115 -12.14 11.66 -34.23
CA VAL A 115 -11.86 10.29 -33.79
C VAL A 115 -10.42 10.13 -33.28
N GLY A 116 -9.44 10.70 -33.99
CA GLY A 116 -8.05 10.70 -33.56
C GLY A 116 -7.82 11.50 -32.28
N ARG A 117 -8.53 12.62 -32.11
CA ARG A 117 -8.50 13.39 -30.86
C ARG A 117 -9.03 12.58 -29.69
N THR A 118 -10.17 11.90 -29.86
CA THR A 118 -10.75 11.04 -28.81
C THR A 118 -9.90 9.82 -28.48
N PHE A 119 -9.02 9.37 -29.38
CA PHE A 119 -8.17 8.21 -29.12
C PHE A 119 -7.04 8.51 -28.13
N GLY A 120 -6.35 9.65 -28.29
CA GLY A 120 -5.30 10.04 -27.35
C GLY A 120 -5.84 10.22 -25.92
N LEU A 121 -7.11 10.60 -25.78
CA LEU A 121 -7.78 10.66 -24.50
C LEU A 121 -7.78 9.30 -23.77
N VAL A 122 -8.01 8.18 -24.46
CA VAL A 122 -7.91 6.83 -23.86
C VAL A 122 -6.51 6.54 -23.31
N LEU A 123 -5.46 7.00 -23.99
CA LEU A 123 -4.08 6.83 -23.53
C LEU A 123 -3.80 7.61 -22.24
N LEU A 124 -4.41 8.80 -22.05
CA LEU A 124 -4.34 9.52 -20.77
C LEU A 124 -4.98 8.70 -19.63
N ALA A 125 -6.11 8.04 -19.89
CA ALA A 125 -6.76 7.18 -18.89
C ALA A 125 -5.84 6.03 -18.44
N ILE A 126 -5.12 5.41 -19.40
CA ILE A 126 -4.16 4.34 -19.13
C ILE A 126 -2.97 4.87 -18.32
N THR A 127 -2.44 6.04 -18.67
CA THR A 127 -1.41 6.73 -17.88
C THR A 127 -1.89 6.95 -16.44
N GLY A 128 -3.10 7.46 -16.26
CA GLY A 128 -3.71 7.68 -14.95
C GLY A 128 -3.81 6.40 -14.12
N MET A 129 -4.14 5.27 -14.74
CA MET A 129 -4.18 3.97 -14.06
C MET A 129 -2.81 3.52 -13.55
N HIS A 130 -1.74 3.70 -14.32
CA HIS A 130 -0.37 3.42 -13.85
C HIS A 130 0.01 4.32 -12.68
N LEU A 131 -0.23 5.63 -12.81
CA LEU A 131 0.08 6.60 -11.76
C LEU A 131 -0.70 6.33 -10.47
N CYS A 132 -1.96 5.88 -10.58
CA CYS A 132 -2.80 5.47 -9.46
C CYS A 132 -2.17 4.34 -8.63
N VAL A 133 -1.56 3.35 -9.28
CA VAL A 133 -0.99 2.17 -8.62
C VAL A 133 0.35 2.48 -7.96
N PHE A 134 1.21 3.23 -8.64
CA PHE A 134 2.62 3.34 -8.26
C PHE A 134 3.02 4.67 -7.61
N HIS A 135 2.24 5.74 -7.78
CA HIS A 135 2.65 7.09 -7.40
C HIS A 135 1.72 7.74 -6.39
N THR A 136 2.21 8.80 -5.74
CA THR A 136 1.48 9.49 -4.66
C THR A 136 0.19 10.17 -5.14
N PRO A 137 -0.76 10.45 -4.24
CA PRO A 137 -1.99 11.20 -4.56
C PRO A 137 -1.74 12.56 -5.21
N LYS A 138 -0.60 13.20 -4.91
CA LYS A 138 -0.20 14.47 -5.51
C LYS A 138 0.10 14.32 -7.01
N VAL A 139 0.75 13.22 -7.39
CA VAL A 139 1.05 12.91 -8.80
C VAL A 139 -0.23 12.60 -9.56
N VAL A 140 -1.12 11.79 -8.98
CA VAL A 140 -2.43 11.49 -9.58
C VAL A 140 -3.26 12.77 -9.75
N ALA A 141 -3.26 13.66 -8.75
CA ALA A 141 -3.93 14.96 -8.86
C ALA A 141 -3.31 15.83 -9.96
N ALA A 142 -1.99 15.88 -10.08
CA ALA A 142 -1.32 16.63 -11.15
C ALA A 142 -1.70 16.11 -12.54
N HIS A 143 -1.70 14.79 -12.73
CA HIS A 143 -2.16 14.14 -13.97
C HIS A 143 -3.65 14.41 -14.24
N THR A 144 -4.49 14.41 -13.20
CA THR A 144 -5.93 14.71 -13.34
C THR A 144 -6.15 16.15 -13.79
N ILE A 145 -5.40 17.11 -13.23
CA ILE A 145 -5.44 18.52 -13.63
C ILE A 145 -4.95 18.68 -15.08
N TRP A 146 -3.86 18.00 -15.45
CA TRP A 146 -3.35 18.00 -16.82
C TRP A 146 -4.38 17.46 -17.81
N SER A 147 -4.98 16.30 -17.50
CA SER A 147 -6.01 15.67 -18.33
C SER A 147 -7.23 16.56 -18.49
N LEU A 148 -7.68 17.26 -17.43
CA LEU A 148 -8.76 18.23 -17.50
C LEU A 148 -8.41 19.41 -18.44
N ALA A 149 -7.17 19.93 -18.34
CA ALA A 149 -6.70 20.97 -19.23
C ALA A 149 -6.65 20.52 -20.70
N THR A 150 -6.21 19.29 -20.95
CA THR A 150 -6.22 18.69 -22.30
C THR A 150 -7.64 18.55 -22.85
N VAL A 151 -8.60 18.08 -22.06
CA VAL A 151 -10.02 18.01 -22.45
C VAL A 151 -10.57 19.38 -22.81
N ALA A 152 -10.30 20.40 -21.98
CA ALA A 152 -10.71 21.76 -22.25
C ALA A 152 -10.09 22.29 -23.56
N ALA A 153 -8.81 22.02 -23.79
CA ALA A 153 -8.10 22.43 -25.01
C ALA A 153 -8.66 21.74 -26.27
N VAL A 154 -8.99 20.44 -26.20
CA VAL A 154 -9.60 19.67 -27.31
C VAL A 154 -11.02 20.15 -27.59
N SER A 155 -11.78 20.47 -26.55
CA SER A 155 -13.21 20.80 -26.66
C SER A 155 -13.44 22.24 -27.09
N ALA A 156 -12.60 23.19 -26.68
CA ALA A 156 -12.84 24.62 -26.92
C ALA A 156 -12.97 25.00 -28.41
N PRO A 157 -12.17 24.47 -29.35
CA PRO A 157 -12.38 24.71 -30.78
C PRO A 157 -13.72 24.17 -31.30
N LEU A 158 -14.16 23.01 -30.81
CA LEU A 158 -15.44 22.40 -31.23
C LEU A 158 -16.63 23.27 -30.77
N VAL A 159 -16.59 23.74 -29.53
CA VAL A 159 -17.60 24.66 -28.99
C VAL A 159 -17.63 25.97 -29.79
N ARG A 160 -16.46 26.56 -30.09
CA ARG A 160 -16.38 27.80 -30.90
C ARG A 160 -16.90 27.62 -32.32
N ALA A 161 -16.77 26.42 -32.89
CA ALA A 161 -17.31 26.07 -34.19
C ALA A 161 -18.83 25.76 -34.17
N GLY A 162 -19.47 25.77 -32.99
CA GLY A 162 -20.89 25.44 -32.81
C GLY A 162 -21.18 23.95 -32.67
N ASP A 163 -20.17 23.07 -32.73
CA ASP A 163 -20.32 21.62 -32.58
C ASP A 163 -20.28 21.20 -31.10
N THR A 164 -21.34 21.59 -30.40
CA THR A 164 -21.51 21.31 -28.97
C THR A 164 -21.69 19.81 -28.67
N ALA A 165 -22.23 19.04 -29.62
CA ALA A 165 -22.42 17.60 -29.49
C ALA A 165 -21.07 16.87 -29.49
N ALA A 166 -20.17 17.17 -30.43
CA ALA A 166 -18.84 16.57 -30.44
C ALA A 166 -18.03 16.97 -29.19
N ALA A 167 -18.13 18.22 -28.75
CA ALA A 167 -17.51 18.67 -27.50
C ALA A 167 -18.04 17.89 -26.28
N ALA A 168 -19.34 17.64 -26.21
CA ALA A 168 -19.94 16.85 -25.13
C ALA A 168 -19.45 15.38 -25.15
N VAL A 169 -19.31 14.77 -26.33
CA VAL A 169 -18.76 13.41 -26.47
C VAL A 169 -17.31 13.36 -25.98
N VAL A 170 -16.48 14.35 -26.32
CA VAL A 170 -15.09 14.45 -25.85
C VAL A 170 -15.04 14.53 -24.32
N VAL A 171 -15.84 15.41 -23.72
CA VAL A 171 -15.92 15.57 -22.26
C VAL A 171 -16.42 14.28 -21.59
N ALA A 172 -17.47 13.67 -22.12
CA ALA A 172 -18.05 12.44 -21.57
C ALA A 172 -17.07 11.26 -21.64
N THR A 173 -16.33 11.12 -22.75
CA THR A 173 -15.30 10.07 -22.91
C THR A 173 -14.18 10.23 -21.88
N MET A 174 -13.94 11.45 -21.38
CA MET A 174 -12.89 11.75 -20.42
C MET A 174 -13.31 11.85 -18.96
N ALA A 175 -14.60 11.75 -18.68
CA ALA A 175 -15.08 11.65 -17.30
C ALA A 175 -14.42 10.48 -16.57
N ALA A 176 -14.22 9.34 -17.24
CA ALA A 176 -13.57 8.17 -16.67
C ALA A 176 -12.09 8.41 -16.34
N ALA A 177 -11.31 9.01 -17.26
CA ALA A 177 -9.88 9.29 -17.04
C ALA A 177 -9.64 10.28 -15.88
N ILE A 178 -10.58 11.19 -15.66
CA ILE A 178 -10.49 12.22 -14.62
C ILE A 178 -10.97 11.66 -13.26
N ALA A 179 -12.07 10.92 -13.24
CA ALA A 179 -12.70 10.50 -11.99
C ALA A 179 -12.18 9.16 -11.46
N VAL A 180 -11.90 8.20 -12.34
CA VAL A 180 -11.60 6.81 -11.95
C VAL A 180 -10.25 6.69 -11.24
N PRO A 181 -9.12 7.24 -11.73
CA PRO A 181 -7.84 7.07 -11.05
C PRO A 181 -7.81 7.57 -9.60
N PRO A 182 -8.23 8.81 -9.26
CA PRO A 182 -8.21 9.25 -7.86
C PRO A 182 -9.21 8.48 -7.00
N ALA A 183 -10.37 8.07 -7.54
CA ALA A 183 -11.36 7.28 -6.81
C ALA A 183 -10.84 5.86 -6.50
N LEU A 184 -10.24 5.19 -7.48
CA LEU A 184 -9.62 3.88 -7.29
C LEU A 184 -8.44 3.95 -6.32
N GLN A 185 -7.59 4.99 -6.42
CA GLN A 185 -6.47 5.15 -5.50
C GLN A 185 -6.95 5.34 -4.07
N PHE A 186 -7.95 6.20 -3.85
CA PHE A 186 -8.55 6.41 -2.55
C PHE A 186 -9.23 5.15 -2.02
N GLY A 187 -9.98 4.44 -2.86
CA GLY A 187 -10.63 3.18 -2.49
C GLY A 187 -9.62 2.09 -2.11
N TYR A 188 -8.56 1.92 -2.90
CA TYR A 188 -7.47 0.99 -2.59
C TYR A 188 -6.79 1.35 -1.27
N TRP A 189 -6.48 2.64 -1.04
CA TRP A 189 -5.92 3.12 0.21
C TRP A 189 -6.83 2.79 1.41
N LEU A 190 -8.14 3.00 1.26
CA LEU A 190 -9.11 2.71 2.30
C LEU A 190 -9.15 1.21 2.63
N PHE A 191 -9.26 0.34 1.61
CA PHE A 191 -9.25 -1.11 1.81
C PHE A 191 -7.94 -1.59 2.42
N ARG A 192 -6.80 -1.07 1.95
CA ARG A 192 -5.48 -1.42 2.50
C ARG A 192 -5.42 -1.06 3.98
N ARG A 193 -5.87 0.14 4.35
CA ARG A 193 -5.89 0.58 5.74
C ARG A 193 -6.70 -0.34 6.64
N ASP A 194 -7.88 -0.77 6.17
CA ASP A 194 -8.72 -1.71 6.92
C ASP A 194 -8.05 -3.09 7.04
N MET A 195 -7.26 -3.51 6.04
CA MET A 195 -6.49 -4.76 6.11
C MET A 195 -5.26 -4.68 7.05
N LEU A 196 -4.71 -3.49 7.29
CA LEU A 196 -3.58 -3.30 8.21
C LEU A 196 -4.00 -3.27 9.67
N SER A 197 -5.31 -3.18 9.95
CA SER A 197 -5.85 -3.19 11.31
C SER A 197 -6.70 -4.43 11.55
N ASP A 198 -6.74 -4.92 12.78
CA ASP A 198 -7.69 -5.93 13.21
C ASP A 198 -9.05 -5.28 13.49
N PRO A 199 -10.15 -5.73 12.85
CA PRO A 199 -11.44 -5.06 12.96
C PRO A 199 -12.08 -5.17 14.35
N LEU A 200 -11.70 -6.17 15.15
CA LEU A 200 -12.24 -6.35 16.49
C LEU A 200 -11.53 -5.45 17.52
N THR A 201 -10.20 -5.43 17.49
CA THR A 201 -9.37 -4.78 18.54
C THR A 201 -8.82 -3.42 18.13
N ALA A 202 -8.92 -3.06 16.85
CA ALA A 202 -8.28 -1.88 16.24
C ALA A 202 -6.75 -1.81 16.44
N LEU A 203 -6.11 -2.90 16.88
CA LEU A 203 -4.66 -3.06 16.79
C LEU A 203 -4.26 -3.30 15.34
N LEU A 204 -2.97 -3.32 15.05
CA LEU A 204 -2.50 -3.75 13.74
C LEU A 204 -2.82 -5.24 13.54
N SER A 205 -3.12 -5.63 12.32
CA SER A 205 -3.12 -7.04 11.92
C SER A 205 -1.67 -7.54 11.78
N ARG A 206 -1.46 -8.85 11.58
CA ARG A 206 -0.14 -9.39 11.21
C ARG A 206 0.51 -8.63 10.04
N ARG A 207 -0.27 -8.29 9.01
CA ARG A 207 0.22 -7.52 7.85
C ARG A 207 0.55 -6.07 8.24
N GLY A 208 -0.26 -5.47 9.12
CA GLY A 208 0.00 -4.15 9.69
C GLY A 208 1.31 -4.10 10.46
N LEU A 209 1.58 -5.13 11.27
CA LEU A 209 2.83 -5.30 12.00
C LEU A 209 4.05 -5.33 11.06
N GLU A 210 4.02 -6.20 10.05
CA GLU A 210 5.10 -6.38 9.08
C GLU A 210 5.39 -5.06 8.34
N TYR A 211 4.35 -4.38 7.85
CA TYR A 211 4.48 -3.11 7.15
C TYR A 211 5.02 -1.99 8.05
N GLN A 212 4.47 -1.83 9.25
CA GLN A 212 4.91 -0.74 10.14
C GLN A 212 6.33 -0.98 10.65
N ALA A 213 6.70 -2.23 10.90
CA ALA A 213 8.04 -2.60 11.32
C ALA A 213 9.09 -2.35 10.22
N SER A 214 8.77 -2.60 8.94
CA SER A 214 9.70 -2.31 7.84
C SER A 214 10.01 -0.81 7.79
N VAL A 215 9.00 0.05 7.90
CA VAL A 215 9.19 1.51 7.88
C VAL A 215 9.86 2.04 9.15
N THR A 216 9.56 1.47 10.32
CA THR A 216 10.01 2.00 11.62
C THR A 216 11.43 1.56 11.96
N PHE A 217 11.81 0.32 11.62
CA PHE A 217 13.06 -0.28 12.08
C PHE A 217 14.13 -0.48 11.00
N GLU A 218 13.95 0.15 9.83
CA GLU A 218 14.90 0.15 8.71
C GLU A 218 16.29 0.71 9.08
N ARG A 219 16.36 1.65 10.04
CA ARG A 219 17.61 2.27 10.47
C ARG A 219 18.26 1.51 11.61
N ALA A 220 19.57 1.32 11.54
CA ALA A 220 20.36 0.82 12.66
C ALA A 220 20.38 1.87 13.79
N GLU A 221 19.96 1.47 14.97
CA GLU A 221 19.96 2.29 16.19
C GLU A 221 20.64 1.53 17.34
N PRO A 222 21.04 2.21 18.44
CA PRO A 222 21.82 1.61 19.52
C PRO A 222 21.10 0.46 20.23
N ASP A 223 19.78 0.59 20.40
CA ASP A 223 18.97 -0.40 21.10
C ASP A 223 18.48 -1.50 20.14
N PRO A 224 18.56 -2.78 20.56
CA PRO A 224 18.12 -3.89 19.72
C PRO A 224 16.60 -3.89 19.56
N ILE A 225 16.16 -4.37 18.39
CA ILE A 225 14.74 -4.68 18.16
C ILE A 225 14.39 -5.90 19.01
N CYS A 226 13.40 -5.76 19.88
CA CYS A 226 12.83 -6.81 20.70
C CYS A 226 11.42 -7.13 20.19
N VAL A 227 11.13 -8.42 20.04
CA VAL A 227 9.82 -8.96 19.68
C VAL A 227 9.28 -9.77 20.85
N MET A 228 8.05 -9.49 21.26
CA MET A 228 7.31 -10.22 22.28
C MET A 228 6.08 -10.83 21.61
N VAL A 229 5.99 -12.16 21.57
CA VAL A 229 4.80 -12.90 21.13
C VAL A 229 4.01 -13.30 22.36
N ILE A 230 2.72 -12.99 22.35
CA ILE A 230 1.83 -13.09 23.49
C ILE A 230 0.66 -13.97 23.08
N ASP A 231 0.31 -14.96 23.89
CA ASP A 231 -0.85 -15.80 23.67
C ASP A 231 -1.65 -15.93 24.96
N LEU A 232 -2.97 -15.74 24.86
CA LEU A 232 -3.89 -15.81 25.99
C LEU A 232 -4.10 -17.26 26.46
N ASP A 233 -3.76 -17.52 27.73
CA ASP A 233 -3.84 -18.87 28.28
C ASP A 233 -5.29 -19.34 28.40
N ARG A 234 -5.57 -20.52 27.85
CA ARG A 234 -6.88 -21.19 27.95
C ARG A 234 -8.05 -20.34 27.40
N PHE A 235 -7.80 -19.45 26.43
CA PHE A 235 -8.84 -18.59 25.84
C PHE A 235 -10.04 -19.37 25.28
N LYS A 236 -9.79 -20.55 24.68
CA LYS A 236 -10.87 -21.46 24.26
C LYS A 236 -11.84 -21.80 25.41
N SER A 237 -11.36 -21.97 26.64
CA SER A 237 -12.21 -22.25 27.80
C SER A 237 -13.15 -21.08 28.12
N VAL A 238 -12.72 -19.83 27.86
CA VAL A 238 -13.59 -18.66 28.00
C VAL A 238 -14.72 -18.71 26.99
N ASN A 239 -14.40 -18.98 25.71
CA ASN A 239 -15.40 -19.13 24.66
C ASN A 239 -16.37 -20.28 24.95
N ASP A 240 -15.86 -21.43 25.38
CA ASP A 240 -16.68 -22.62 25.66
C ASP A 240 -17.61 -22.41 26.87
N THR A 241 -17.21 -21.58 27.85
CA THR A 241 -17.98 -21.36 29.09
C THR A 241 -18.93 -20.16 29.00
N LEU A 242 -18.49 -19.06 28.38
CA LEU A 242 -19.18 -17.76 28.38
C LEU A 242 -19.67 -17.34 27.00
N GLY A 243 -19.33 -18.10 25.95
CA GLY A 243 -19.68 -17.81 24.56
C GLY A 243 -18.70 -16.85 23.87
N HIS A 244 -18.74 -16.86 22.54
CA HIS A 244 -17.91 -16.00 21.69
C HIS A 244 -18.00 -14.50 22.00
N PRO A 245 -19.18 -13.91 22.30
CA PRO A 245 -19.25 -12.49 22.63
C PRO A 245 -18.40 -12.10 23.85
N ALA A 246 -18.29 -12.98 24.86
CA ALA A 246 -17.43 -12.74 26.01
C ALA A 246 -15.94 -12.88 25.64
N GLY A 247 -15.59 -13.85 24.78
CA GLY A 247 -14.25 -13.96 24.23
C GLY A 247 -13.83 -12.72 23.43
N ASP A 248 -14.75 -12.16 22.64
CA ASP A 248 -14.51 -10.92 21.90
C ASP A 248 -14.21 -9.75 22.83
N GLN A 249 -14.95 -9.61 23.94
CA GLN A 249 -14.65 -8.59 24.95
C GLN A 249 -13.30 -8.80 25.62
N VAL A 250 -12.92 -10.05 25.89
CA VAL A 250 -11.58 -10.36 26.43
C VAL A 250 -10.50 -9.89 25.46
N LEU A 251 -10.65 -10.17 24.16
CA LEU A 251 -9.69 -9.73 23.14
C LEU A 251 -9.59 -8.20 23.05
N ILE A 252 -10.73 -7.49 23.13
CA ILE A 252 -10.77 -6.02 23.14
C ILE A 252 -10.04 -5.45 24.36
N HIS A 253 -10.34 -5.94 25.56
CA HIS A 253 -9.69 -5.46 26.78
C HIS A 253 -8.19 -5.80 26.83
N THR A 254 -7.81 -6.99 26.38
CA THR A 254 -6.39 -7.35 26.21
C THR A 254 -5.70 -6.35 25.30
N ALA A 255 -6.30 -6.01 24.16
CA ALA A 255 -5.73 -5.06 23.22
C ALA A 255 -5.57 -3.65 23.81
N GLU A 256 -6.56 -3.18 24.56
CA GLU A 256 -6.50 -1.89 25.26
C GLU A 256 -5.37 -1.86 26.30
N ARG A 257 -5.24 -2.91 27.10
CA ARG A 257 -4.17 -3.06 28.11
C ARG A 257 -2.79 -3.10 27.50
N LEU A 258 -2.62 -3.88 26.42
CA LEU A 258 -1.39 -3.93 25.65
C LEU A 258 -1.03 -2.52 25.15
N ARG A 259 -1.98 -1.82 24.52
CA ARG A 259 -1.75 -0.46 23.99
C ARG A 259 -1.40 0.55 25.09
N ALA A 260 -2.02 0.44 26.27
CA ALA A 260 -1.76 1.35 27.40
C ALA A 260 -0.42 1.07 28.11
N THR A 261 0.03 -0.18 28.10
CA THR A 261 1.20 -0.64 28.88
C THR A 261 2.48 -0.74 28.05
N ALA A 262 2.34 -0.92 26.74
CA ALA A 262 3.46 -1.00 25.82
C ALA A 262 4.20 0.35 25.72
N PRO A 263 5.51 0.34 25.41
CA PRO A 263 6.28 1.57 25.23
C PRO A 263 5.70 2.48 24.14
N ARG A 264 5.90 3.79 24.26
CA ARG A 264 5.31 4.80 23.35
C ARG A 264 5.64 4.58 21.87
N ASP A 265 6.87 4.17 21.57
CA ASP A 265 7.36 3.96 20.21
C ASP A 265 7.35 2.46 19.82
N SER A 266 6.51 1.68 20.49
CA SER A 266 6.30 0.27 20.16
C SER A 266 5.18 0.08 19.13
N ILE A 267 5.25 -1.05 18.43
CA ILE A 267 4.23 -1.54 17.52
C ILE A 267 3.47 -2.65 18.23
N VAL A 268 2.15 -2.51 18.35
CA VAL A 268 1.26 -3.50 18.99
C VAL A 268 0.29 -4.05 17.96
N ALA A 269 0.22 -5.37 17.84
CA ALA A 269 -0.58 -6.06 16.83
C ALA A 269 -1.31 -7.29 17.39
N ARG A 270 -2.43 -7.65 16.77
CA ARG A 270 -3.06 -8.96 16.88
C ARG A 270 -2.67 -9.78 15.66
N ILE A 271 -1.92 -10.86 15.90
CA ILE A 271 -1.29 -11.65 14.83
C ILE A 271 -2.02 -12.97 14.55
N GLY A 272 -2.91 -13.39 15.46
CA GLY A 272 -3.72 -14.60 15.36
C GLY A 272 -5.05 -14.47 16.10
N GLY A 273 -5.71 -15.60 16.35
CA GLY A 273 -7.01 -15.64 17.03
C GLY A 273 -6.93 -15.08 18.45
N GLU A 274 -6.06 -15.64 19.27
CA GLU A 274 -5.80 -15.24 20.67
C GLU A 274 -4.36 -14.75 20.88
N GLU A 275 -3.66 -14.48 19.77
CA GLU A 275 -2.24 -14.15 19.72
C GLU A 275 -2.01 -12.68 19.39
N PHE A 276 -1.10 -12.06 20.14
CA PHE A 276 -0.68 -10.67 20.00
C PHE A 276 0.84 -10.58 19.88
N ALA A 277 1.31 -9.46 19.35
CA ALA A 277 2.72 -9.14 19.28
C ALA A 277 3.00 -7.71 19.71
N VAL A 278 4.12 -7.51 20.39
CA VAL A 278 4.69 -6.19 20.68
C VAL A 278 6.11 -6.15 20.14
N VAL A 279 6.42 -5.14 19.34
CA VAL A 279 7.75 -4.90 18.78
C VAL A 279 8.24 -3.53 19.21
N ALA A 280 9.42 -3.46 19.81
CA ALA A 280 9.98 -2.22 20.32
C ALA A 280 11.50 -2.24 20.27
N ARG A 281 12.14 -1.06 20.20
CA ARG A 281 13.56 -0.93 20.53
C ARG A 281 13.72 -0.76 22.03
N LEU A 282 14.36 -1.74 22.67
CA LEU A 282 14.56 -1.74 24.11
C LEU A 282 15.89 -2.39 24.47
N PRO A 283 16.58 -1.90 25.51
CA PRO A 283 17.64 -2.67 26.15
C PRO A 283 17.12 -4.03 26.66
N PRO A 284 17.93 -5.11 26.63
CA PRO A 284 17.50 -6.45 27.05
C PRO A 284 16.82 -6.50 28.43
N ALA A 285 17.37 -5.79 29.42
CA ALA A 285 16.78 -5.74 30.77
C ALA A 285 15.39 -5.08 30.78
N SER A 286 15.24 -3.94 30.09
CA SER A 286 13.98 -3.21 29.97
C SER A 286 12.92 -3.98 29.16
N ALA A 287 13.35 -4.82 28.22
CA ALA A 287 12.46 -5.71 27.47
C ALA A 287 11.82 -6.77 28.38
N VAL A 288 12.61 -7.41 29.25
CA VAL A 288 12.09 -8.40 30.22
C VAL A 288 11.11 -7.75 31.19
N GLU A 289 11.45 -6.59 31.74
CA GLU A 289 10.57 -5.84 32.64
C GLU A 289 9.26 -5.42 31.94
N THR A 290 9.36 -4.98 30.68
CA THR A 290 8.19 -4.62 29.88
C THR A 290 7.29 -5.82 29.60
N ALA A 291 7.85 -6.98 29.27
CA ALA A 291 7.07 -8.21 29.07
C ALA A 291 6.35 -8.64 30.34
N ASP A 292 7.01 -8.60 31.51
CA ASP A 292 6.33 -8.94 32.76
C ASP A 292 5.25 -7.91 33.14
N ARG A 293 5.48 -6.61 32.84
CA ARG A 293 4.45 -5.57 33.01
C ARG A 293 3.24 -5.83 32.11
N LEU A 294 3.45 -6.19 30.84
CA LEU A 294 2.37 -6.55 29.92
C LEU A 294 1.61 -7.78 30.42
N ARG A 295 2.31 -8.84 30.85
CA ARG A 295 1.70 -10.04 31.43
C ARG A 295 0.80 -9.71 32.62
N ARG A 296 1.30 -8.92 33.57
CA ARG A 296 0.53 -8.49 34.75
C ARG A 296 -0.69 -7.65 34.38
N ALA A 297 -0.55 -6.72 33.43
CA ALA A 297 -1.66 -5.92 32.96
C ALA A 297 -2.77 -6.78 32.33
N ILE A 298 -2.41 -7.79 31.53
CA ILE A 298 -3.39 -8.74 30.96
C ILE A 298 -4.13 -9.51 32.06
N ALA A 299 -3.43 -9.90 33.13
CA ALA A 299 -3.99 -10.67 34.24
C ALA A 299 -4.99 -9.90 35.13
N GLU A 300 -5.11 -8.57 34.98
CA GLU A 300 -6.09 -7.80 35.73
C GLU A 300 -7.53 -8.29 35.43
N PRO A 301 -8.45 -8.30 36.41
CA PRO A 301 -9.84 -8.69 36.14
C PRO A 301 -10.51 -7.75 35.13
N ILE A 302 -11.23 -8.30 34.16
CA ILE A 302 -12.06 -7.55 33.21
C ILE A 302 -13.44 -7.40 33.82
N ALA A 303 -13.87 -6.14 34.02
CA ALA A 303 -15.16 -5.83 34.62
C ALA A 303 -16.28 -5.94 33.56
N GLU A 304 -16.84 -7.13 33.40
CA GLU A 304 -18.03 -7.34 32.57
C GLU A 304 -19.33 -7.22 33.41
N PRO A 305 -20.46 -6.81 32.80
CA PRO A 305 -21.74 -6.64 33.49
C PRO A 305 -22.26 -7.90 34.22
N MET A 306 -21.81 -9.09 33.82
CA MET A 306 -22.31 -10.36 34.34
C MET A 306 -21.34 -11.12 35.25
N ALA A 307 -20.01 -10.98 35.09
CA ALA A 307 -19.00 -11.57 35.98
C ALA A 307 -17.60 -11.03 35.66
N ALA A 308 -16.73 -10.89 36.66
CA ALA A 308 -15.33 -10.57 36.40
C ALA A 308 -14.63 -11.74 35.71
N VAL A 309 -14.03 -11.50 34.53
CA VAL A 309 -13.25 -12.49 33.80
C VAL A 309 -11.76 -12.22 34.01
N SER A 310 -11.01 -13.22 34.47
CA SER A 310 -9.55 -13.15 34.58
C SER A 310 -8.91 -14.09 33.57
N ILE A 311 -7.98 -13.58 32.76
CA ILE A 311 -7.20 -14.38 31.81
C ILE A 311 -5.72 -14.05 31.97
N THR A 312 -4.85 -15.05 31.90
CA THR A 312 -3.39 -14.86 31.92
C THR A 312 -2.83 -14.97 30.51
N ALA A 313 -1.55 -14.67 30.34
CA ALA A 313 -0.88 -14.82 29.05
C ALA A 313 0.50 -15.44 29.19
N SER A 314 0.85 -16.24 28.19
CA SER A 314 2.19 -16.74 27.97
C SER A 314 2.92 -15.82 27.00
N ILE A 315 4.10 -15.33 27.39
CA ILE A 315 4.89 -14.40 26.60
C ILE A 315 6.25 -15.00 26.25
N GLY A 316 6.57 -14.99 24.96
CA GLY A 316 7.88 -15.35 24.43
C GLY A 316 8.60 -14.14 23.89
N MET A 317 9.91 -14.04 24.13
CA MET A 317 10.71 -12.91 23.67
C MET A 317 11.90 -13.32 22.83
N ALA A 318 12.22 -12.51 21.83
CA ALA A 318 13.46 -12.56 21.07
C ALA A 318 13.96 -11.14 20.81
N ALA A 319 15.27 -10.97 20.64
CA ALA A 319 15.86 -9.71 20.23
C ALA A 319 16.95 -9.93 19.18
N ALA A 320 17.13 -8.92 18.32
CA ALA A 320 18.25 -8.85 17.40
C ALA A 320 19.54 -8.48 18.16
N VAL A 321 20.05 -9.40 18.98
CA VAL A 321 21.33 -9.25 19.70
C VAL A 321 22.42 -9.92 18.87
N SER A 322 23.51 -9.18 18.59
CA SER A 322 24.79 -9.61 17.97
C SER A 322 24.77 -10.89 17.11
N GLY A 323 24.92 -10.73 15.79
CA GLY A 323 24.97 -11.83 14.83
C GLY A 323 24.71 -11.35 13.40
N PRO A 324 24.52 -12.25 12.42
CA PRO A 324 24.03 -11.84 11.10
C PRO A 324 22.66 -11.14 11.23
N PRO A 325 22.35 -10.19 10.34
CA PRO A 325 21.09 -9.43 10.40
C PRO A 325 19.90 -10.40 10.40
N ALA A 326 19.15 -10.43 11.49
CA ALA A 326 17.93 -11.21 11.61
C ALA A 326 16.77 -10.41 11.01
N THR A 327 15.93 -11.09 10.24
CA THR A 327 14.69 -10.47 9.76
C THR A 327 13.66 -10.39 10.90
N LEU A 328 12.66 -9.52 10.76
CA LEU A 328 11.55 -9.48 11.72
C LEU A 328 10.86 -10.84 11.87
N ASP A 329 10.67 -11.55 10.76
CA ASP A 329 10.04 -12.86 10.73
C ASP A 329 10.86 -13.89 11.53
N ASP A 330 12.19 -13.88 11.40
CA ASP A 330 13.06 -14.71 12.23
C ASP A 330 12.90 -14.44 13.73
N LEU A 331 12.78 -13.17 14.12
CA LEU A 331 12.58 -12.78 15.51
C LEU A 331 11.20 -13.21 16.03
N ILE A 332 10.15 -13.05 15.23
CA ILE A 332 8.80 -13.54 15.56
C ILE A 332 8.84 -15.05 15.77
N HIS A 333 9.47 -15.81 14.86
CA HIS A 333 9.60 -17.25 14.98
C HIS A 333 10.37 -17.69 16.24
N ARG A 334 11.42 -16.97 16.64
CA ARG A 334 12.17 -17.26 17.88
C ARG A 334 11.33 -16.94 19.12
N ALA A 335 10.62 -15.81 19.11
CA ALA A 335 9.74 -15.39 20.19
C ALA A 335 8.56 -16.38 20.35
N ASP A 336 7.96 -16.82 19.27
CA ASP A 336 6.90 -17.84 19.25
C ASP A 336 7.35 -19.15 19.91
N ARG A 337 8.53 -19.67 19.55
CA ARG A 337 9.11 -20.85 20.21
C ARG A 337 9.32 -20.65 21.70
N ALA A 338 9.68 -19.44 22.14
CA ALA A 338 9.81 -19.11 23.55
C ALA A 338 8.45 -19.05 24.26
N MET A 339 7.43 -18.48 23.62
CA MET A 339 6.04 -18.42 24.10
C MET A 339 5.47 -19.83 24.28
N TYR A 340 5.72 -20.72 23.32
CA TYR A 340 5.33 -22.11 23.42
C TYR A 340 5.97 -22.83 24.63
N ARG A 341 7.23 -22.51 24.97
CA ARG A 341 7.87 -23.01 26.19
C ARG A 341 7.23 -22.44 27.47
N ALA A 342 6.76 -21.19 27.44
CA ALA A 342 6.02 -20.60 28.56
C ALA A 342 4.70 -21.36 28.80
N LYS A 343 3.95 -21.66 27.72
CA LYS A 343 2.75 -22.51 27.79
C LYS A 343 3.04 -23.89 28.38
N GLN A 344 4.11 -24.54 27.94
CA GLN A 344 4.52 -25.85 28.47
C GLN A 344 4.89 -25.84 29.96
N ARG A 345 5.28 -24.69 30.51
CA ARG A 345 5.63 -24.52 31.93
C ARG A 345 4.44 -24.18 32.83
N GLY A 346 3.22 -24.20 32.29
CA GLY A 346 2.00 -23.94 33.03
C GLY A 346 1.30 -22.62 32.69
N GLY A 347 1.84 -21.84 31.75
CA GLY A 347 1.31 -20.54 31.36
C GLY A 347 1.80 -19.41 32.25
N ASP A 348 1.11 -18.27 32.18
CA ASP A 348 1.30 -17.06 33.00
C ASP A 348 2.77 -16.70 33.26
N SER A 349 3.60 -16.74 32.23
CA SER A 349 5.04 -16.55 32.37
C SER A 349 5.68 -15.93 31.13
N VAL A 350 6.84 -15.33 31.35
CA VAL A 350 7.70 -14.78 30.30
C VAL A 350 8.88 -15.73 30.09
N VAL A 351 9.13 -16.13 28.86
CA VAL A 351 10.30 -16.93 28.47
C VAL A 351 11.09 -16.21 27.39
N VAL A 352 12.40 -16.19 27.54
CA VAL A 352 13.31 -15.54 26.61
C VAL A 352 13.95 -16.59 25.69
N ALA A 353 14.09 -16.30 24.40
CA ALA A 353 14.82 -17.14 23.46
C ALA A 353 16.31 -17.26 23.87
N ASN A 354 16.92 -18.41 23.59
CA ASN A 354 18.24 -18.78 24.11
C ASN A 354 19.39 -17.83 23.69
N ASP A 355 19.20 -17.05 22.63
CA ASP A 355 20.23 -16.14 22.09
C ASP A 355 20.16 -14.74 22.71
N PHE A 356 19.24 -14.51 23.65
CA PHE A 356 19.06 -13.23 24.33
C PHE A 356 20.07 -13.11 25.47
N SER A 357 21.29 -12.69 25.15
CA SER A 357 22.33 -12.48 26.14
C SER A 357 22.02 -11.23 26.98
N ILE A 358 21.46 -11.44 28.16
CA ILE A 358 21.54 -10.46 29.24
C ILE A 358 22.99 -10.50 29.72
N GLN A 359 23.85 -9.62 29.20
CA GLN A 359 25.14 -9.40 29.85
C GLN A 359 24.83 -8.87 31.27
N SER A 360 24.93 -9.75 32.25
CA SER A 360 25.02 -9.38 33.65
C SER A 360 26.25 -8.49 33.80
N SER A 361 26.01 -7.22 34.11
CA SER A 361 27.01 -6.23 34.52
C SER A 361 27.86 -6.72 35.69
#